data_AF-A0A285CMM0-F1
#
_entry.id   AF-A0A285CMM0-F1
#
_cell.length_a   1.000
_cell.length_b   1.000
_cell.length_c   1.000
_cell.angle_alpha   90.00
_cell.angle_beta   90.00
_cell.angle_gamma   90.00
#
_symmetry.space_group_name_H-M   'P 1'
#
loop_
_entity.id
_entity.type
_entity.pdbx_description
1 polymer ?
#
loop_
_entity_poly.entity_id
_entity_poly.type
_entity_poly.pdbx_seq_one_letter_code
_entity_poly.pdbx_strand_id
1 'polypeptide(L)'
;MTHLPKALLLLAVLGLAACNNPDRYGAGGAGGAAGAGGLGGYGAGGIDSSALGGANDPRSIAYFQQTLGDRVFFAVDQSTLSDTARATLDTQSQWLAQNADYAIIIEGHADEQGTREYNLALGARRASAVQDYLISKGVAPSRMRTVSYGKERPVEVCSTEDCYGKNRRAVTVLSMGAGA
;
A
#
# COMPACT_ATOMS: atom_id res chain seq x y z
N MET A 1 7.79 -67.81 13.22
CA MET A 1 6.48 -67.18 12.98
C MET A 1 6.25 -66.12 14.07
N THR A 2 6.39 -64.83 13.75
CA THR A 2 5.81 -63.64 14.47
C THR A 2 6.54 -62.34 14.06
N HIS A 3 6.51 -61.99 12.77
CA HIS A 3 6.91 -60.65 12.29
C HIS A 3 5.82 -60.03 11.42
N LEU A 4 4.56 -60.13 11.86
CA LEU A 4 3.39 -59.72 11.06
C LEU A 4 2.61 -58.47 11.53
N PRO A 5 2.85 -57.79 12.68
CA PRO A 5 2.06 -56.59 12.99
C PRO A 5 2.77 -55.25 12.75
N LYS A 6 4.08 -55.21 12.46
CA LYS A 6 4.83 -53.92 12.45
C LYS A 6 4.95 -53.25 11.09
N ALA A 7 4.59 -53.93 10.00
CA ALA A 7 4.60 -53.34 8.65
C ALA A 7 3.30 -52.61 8.28
N LEU A 8 2.26 -52.69 9.12
CA LEU A 8 0.94 -52.12 8.80
C LEU A 8 0.68 -50.70 9.33
N LEU A 9 1.59 -50.14 10.14
CA LEU A 9 1.37 -48.88 10.85
C LEU A 9 2.19 -47.69 10.34
N LEU A 10 2.94 -47.88 9.24
CA LEU A 10 3.78 -46.83 8.62
C LEU A 10 3.27 -46.35 7.26
N LEU A 11 2.05 -46.71 6.86
CA LEU A 11 1.46 -46.37 5.55
C LEU A 11 0.17 -45.54 5.63
N ALA A 12 -0.16 -44.95 6.78
CA ALA A 12 -1.44 -44.27 6.98
C ALA A 12 -1.36 -42.77 7.32
N VAL A 13 -0.25 -42.07 7.03
CA VAL A 13 -0.18 -40.59 7.15
C VAL A 13 0.57 -39.95 5.98
N LEU A 14 0.34 -40.45 4.76
CA LEU A 14 0.57 -39.68 3.54
C LEU A 14 -0.70 -39.75 2.71
N GLY A 15 -1.49 -38.67 2.72
CA GLY A 15 -2.67 -38.61 1.87
C GLY A 15 -3.81 -37.71 2.31
N LEU A 16 -3.58 -36.59 3.01
CA LEU A 16 -4.46 -35.44 2.85
C LEU A 16 -3.86 -34.50 1.80
N ALA A 17 -3.78 -35.01 0.56
CA ALA A 17 -3.94 -34.13 -0.58
C ALA A 17 -5.40 -33.68 -0.56
N ALA A 18 -5.64 -32.45 -0.09
CA ALA A 18 -6.92 -31.81 -0.28
C ALA A 18 -7.10 -31.59 -1.79
N CYS A 19 -7.78 -32.52 -2.45
CA CYS A 19 -8.46 -32.22 -3.70
C CYS A 19 -9.52 -31.16 -3.40
N ASN A 20 -9.21 -29.89 -3.67
CA ASN A 20 -10.20 -28.83 -3.75
C ASN A 20 -11.12 -29.18 -4.93
N ASN A 21 -12.31 -29.71 -4.62
CA ASN A 21 -13.32 -30.04 -5.63
C ASN A 21 -14.24 -28.82 -5.75
N PRO A 22 -14.14 -27.99 -6.82
CA PRO A 22 -14.90 -26.75 -6.94
C PRO A 22 -16.41 -26.95 -7.15
N ASP A 23 -16.88 -28.19 -7.34
CA ASP A 23 -18.24 -28.49 -7.78
C ASP A 23 -19.21 -28.95 -6.68
N ARG A 24 -18.94 -28.64 -5.41
CA ARG A 24 -19.86 -29.03 -4.30
C ARG A 24 -21.13 -28.17 -4.21
N TYR A 25 -21.23 -27.11 -5.02
CA TYR A 25 -22.40 -26.24 -5.12
C TYR A 25 -22.92 -26.18 -6.56
N GLY A 26 -23.77 -27.16 -6.91
CA GLY A 26 -24.71 -27.04 -8.04
C GLY A 26 -24.16 -27.45 -9.41
N ALA A 27 -24.74 -28.51 -9.96
CA ALA A 27 -24.59 -28.85 -11.35
C ALA A 27 -25.29 -27.80 -12.24
N GLY A 28 -24.55 -27.23 -13.19
CA GLY A 28 -25.09 -26.59 -14.40
C GLY A 28 -24.50 -25.24 -14.77
N GLY A 29 -23.40 -25.24 -15.52
CA GLY A 29 -22.97 -24.07 -16.30
C GLY A 29 -21.46 -23.82 -16.25
N ALA A 30 -20.76 -24.08 -17.35
CA ALA A 30 -19.32 -23.97 -17.49
C ALA A 30 -18.78 -22.54 -17.28
N GLY A 31 -17.70 -22.42 -16.49
CA GLY A 31 -16.82 -21.24 -16.52
C GLY A 31 -16.09 -20.90 -15.21
N GLY A 32 -14.88 -21.48 -15.03
CA GLY A 32 -13.70 -20.82 -14.43
C GLY A 32 -13.76 -20.28 -12.99
N ALA A 33 -13.03 -20.93 -12.08
CA ALA A 33 -12.81 -20.50 -10.70
C ALA A 33 -11.74 -19.40 -10.53
N ALA A 34 -11.96 -18.54 -9.51
CA ALA A 34 -10.99 -17.89 -8.58
C ALA A 34 -11.26 -16.37 -8.44
N GLY A 35 -11.54 -15.79 -7.27
CA GLY A 35 -11.60 -16.30 -5.91
C GLY A 35 -12.38 -15.33 -5.01
N ALA A 36 -13.00 -15.89 -3.97
CA ALA A 36 -13.81 -15.17 -2.99
C ALA A 36 -12.92 -14.53 -1.90
N GLY A 37 -13.26 -13.30 -1.51
CA GLY A 37 -12.69 -12.64 -0.34
C GLY A 37 -13.28 -11.26 -0.07
N GLY A 38 -14.46 -11.21 0.56
CA GLY A 38 -14.79 -10.11 1.48
C GLY A 38 -16.01 -9.24 1.17
N LEU A 39 -17.11 -9.57 1.87
CA LEU A 39 -18.14 -8.67 2.42
C LEU A 39 -19.21 -8.08 1.47
N GLY A 40 -20.37 -8.75 1.47
CA GLY A 40 -21.60 -8.18 2.03
C GLY A 40 -22.22 -7.00 1.28
N GLY A 41 -23.36 -7.26 0.64
CA GLY A 41 -24.14 -6.28 -0.09
C GLY A 41 -24.47 -5.02 0.70
N TYR A 42 -24.31 -3.89 0.01
CA TYR A 42 -24.98 -2.63 0.29
C TYR A 42 -25.87 -2.33 -0.91
N GLY A 43 -27.12 -1.92 -0.63
CA GLY A 43 -28.19 -1.79 -1.61
C GLY A 43 -27.92 -0.80 -2.74
N ALA A 44 -28.83 -0.82 -3.71
CA ALA A 44 -28.88 0.02 -4.90
C ALA A 44 -28.62 1.51 -4.58
N GLY A 45 -27.37 1.92 -4.77
CA GLY A 45 -26.83 3.25 -4.51
C GLY A 45 -25.30 3.23 -4.46
N GLY A 46 -24.69 2.29 -5.19
CA GLY A 46 -23.29 1.89 -5.02
C GLY A 46 -22.30 2.97 -5.47
N ILE A 47 -21.28 3.17 -4.65
CA ILE A 47 -20.05 3.87 -5.02
C ILE A 47 -19.41 3.04 -6.14
N ASP A 48 -19.21 3.61 -7.32
CA ASP A 48 -18.44 2.96 -8.38
C ASP A 48 -16.98 2.82 -7.93
N SER A 49 -16.66 1.66 -7.37
CA SER A 49 -15.31 1.27 -6.96
C SER A 49 -14.46 0.77 -8.11
N SER A 50 -14.97 0.78 -9.36
CA SER A 50 -14.19 0.41 -10.55
C SER A 50 -12.95 1.30 -10.71
N ALA A 51 -13.04 2.58 -10.30
CA ALA A 51 -11.92 3.51 -10.28
C ALA A 51 -10.82 3.18 -9.24
N LEU A 52 -11.12 2.38 -8.21
CA LEU A 52 -10.11 1.94 -7.24
C LEU A 52 -9.24 0.81 -7.80
N GLY A 53 -9.81 0.00 -8.69
CA GLY A 53 -9.20 -1.20 -9.26
C GLY A 53 -8.72 -2.22 -8.21
N GLY A 54 -8.21 -3.36 -8.68
CA GLY A 54 -7.61 -4.37 -7.81
C GLY A 54 -6.08 -4.31 -7.82
N ALA A 55 -5.41 -4.82 -6.80
CA ALA A 55 -3.94 -4.84 -6.72
C ALA A 55 -3.24 -5.65 -7.85
N ASN A 56 -4.00 -6.35 -8.71
CA ASN A 56 -3.48 -7.01 -9.90
C ASN A 56 -3.58 -6.15 -11.17
N ASP A 57 -4.26 -5.00 -11.12
CA ASP A 57 -4.38 -4.06 -12.22
C ASP A 57 -3.26 -3.00 -12.10
N PRO A 58 -2.27 -2.99 -13.02
CA PRO A 58 -1.14 -2.06 -12.96
C PRO A 58 -1.51 -0.59 -13.08
N ARG A 59 -2.73 -0.23 -13.47
CA ARG A 59 -3.18 1.19 -13.54
C ARG A 59 -3.99 1.63 -12.33
N SER A 60 -4.30 0.70 -11.43
CA SER A 60 -5.17 0.98 -10.29
C SER A 60 -4.48 1.73 -9.16
N ILE A 61 -5.29 2.43 -8.37
CA ILE A 61 -4.83 3.06 -7.12
C ILE A 61 -4.37 1.99 -6.12
N ALA A 62 -5.08 0.86 -6.06
CA ALA A 62 -4.72 -0.24 -5.18
C ALA A 62 -3.31 -0.80 -5.49
N TYR A 63 -2.95 -0.96 -6.77
CA TYR A 63 -1.63 -1.40 -7.19
C TYR A 63 -0.53 -0.44 -6.74
N PHE A 64 -0.75 0.87 -6.91
CA PHE A 64 0.20 1.89 -6.45
C PHE A 64 0.47 1.77 -4.94
N GLN A 65 -0.59 1.66 -4.14
CA GLN A 65 -0.47 1.61 -2.69
C GLN A 65 0.14 0.30 -2.17
N GLN A 66 -0.30 -0.83 -2.70
CA GLN A 66 0.01 -2.15 -2.13
C GLN A 66 1.25 -2.79 -2.76
N THR A 67 1.49 -2.54 -4.05
CA THR A 67 2.57 -3.20 -4.80
C THR A 67 3.81 -2.32 -4.93
N LEU A 68 3.66 -1.03 -5.22
CA LEU A 68 4.80 -0.12 -5.35
C LEU A 68 5.23 0.48 -4.00
N GLY A 69 4.27 0.67 -3.10
CA GLY A 69 4.45 1.37 -1.84
C GLY A 69 4.23 2.88 -2.03
N ASP A 70 3.24 3.41 -1.32
CA ASP A 70 2.86 4.83 -1.33
C ASP A 70 3.68 5.69 -0.35
N ARG A 71 4.52 5.07 0.48
CA ARG A 71 5.17 5.73 1.62
C ARG A 71 6.68 5.71 1.53
N VAL A 72 7.28 6.80 2.01
CA VAL A 72 8.71 6.86 2.33
C VAL A 72 8.91 7.28 3.77
N PHE A 73 9.99 6.81 4.39
CA PHE A 73 10.27 7.02 5.81
C PHE A 73 11.52 7.89 6.02
N PHE A 74 11.57 8.54 7.17
CA PHE A 74 12.63 9.46 7.57
C PHE A 74 13.20 9.11 8.93
N ALA A 75 14.48 9.43 9.13
CA ALA A 75 15.11 9.40 10.43
C ALA A 75 14.56 10.52 11.36
N VAL A 76 14.85 10.38 12.66
CA VAL A 76 14.53 11.38 13.70
C VAL A 76 14.99 12.76 13.24
N ASP A 77 14.12 13.77 13.32
CA ASP A 77 14.42 15.17 12.97
C ASP A 77 14.97 15.44 11.55
N GLN A 78 14.91 14.45 10.65
CA GLN A 78 15.40 14.58 9.29
C GLN A 78 14.27 14.70 8.26
N SER A 79 14.58 15.42 7.18
CA SER A 79 13.82 15.47 5.92
C SER A 79 14.63 14.97 4.72
N THR A 80 15.82 14.43 4.96
CA THR A 80 16.70 13.87 3.91
C THR A 80 16.18 12.51 3.46
N LEU A 81 16.10 12.29 2.14
CA LEU A 81 15.71 11.00 1.56
C LEU A 81 16.87 10.01 1.60
N SER A 82 16.65 8.87 2.25
CA SER A 82 17.55 7.71 2.22
C SER A 82 17.54 7.03 0.85
N ASP A 83 18.51 6.14 0.59
CA ASP A 83 18.56 5.38 -0.66
C ASP A 83 17.33 4.49 -0.85
N THR A 84 16.83 3.88 0.23
CA THR A 84 15.57 3.13 0.20
C THR A 84 14.39 4.01 -0.18
N ALA A 85 14.28 5.22 0.39
CA ALA A 85 13.22 6.17 0.04
C ALA A 85 13.32 6.58 -1.43
N ARG A 86 14.53 6.87 -1.92
CA ARG A 86 14.79 7.20 -3.34
C ARG A 86 14.39 6.06 -4.27
N ALA A 87 14.70 4.81 -3.91
CA ALA A 87 14.30 3.64 -4.68
C ALA A 87 12.77 3.50 -4.79
N THR A 88 12.03 3.72 -3.70
CA THR A 88 10.56 3.77 -3.73
C THR A 88 10.05 4.93 -4.57
N LEU A 89 10.63 6.12 -4.46
CA LEU A 89 10.21 7.26 -5.30
C LEU A 89 10.53 7.06 -6.78
N ASP A 90 11.59 6.31 -7.10
CA ASP A 90 11.92 5.92 -8.46
C ASP A 90 10.82 5.04 -9.06
N THR A 91 10.34 4.03 -8.33
CA THR A 91 9.22 3.18 -8.79
C THR A 91 7.93 3.98 -8.92
N GLN A 92 7.62 4.86 -7.96
CA GLN A 92 6.48 5.76 -8.04
C GLN A 92 6.55 6.68 -9.27
N SER A 93 7.71 7.28 -9.55
CA SER A 93 7.89 8.19 -10.70
C SER A 93 7.68 7.50 -12.04
N GLN A 94 8.17 6.27 -12.20
CA GLN A 94 7.98 5.46 -13.41
C GLN A 94 6.51 5.12 -13.64
N TRP A 95 5.78 4.83 -12.56
CA TRP A 95 4.36 4.56 -12.63
C TRP A 95 3.55 5.82 -12.98
N LEU A 96 3.88 6.96 -12.36
CA LEU A 96 3.23 8.25 -12.63
C LEU A 96 3.49 8.77 -14.04
N ALA A 97 4.59 8.37 -14.67
CA ALA A 97 4.87 8.65 -16.08
C ALA A 97 3.94 7.85 -17.02
N GLN A 98 3.55 6.64 -16.64
CA GLN A 98 2.66 5.77 -17.43
C GLN A 98 1.17 6.05 -17.19
N ASN A 99 0.84 6.70 -16.07
CA ASN A 99 -0.52 7.04 -15.67
C ASN A 99 -0.62 8.55 -15.47
N ALA A 100 -0.57 9.28 -16.58
CA ALA A 100 -0.47 10.75 -16.62
C ALA A 100 -1.75 11.49 -16.19
N ASP A 101 -2.86 10.76 -16.12
CA ASP A 101 -4.20 11.20 -15.73
C ASP A 101 -4.34 11.45 -14.21
N TYR A 102 -3.49 10.83 -13.39
CA TYR A 102 -3.51 11.05 -11.94
C TYR A 102 -2.78 12.35 -11.55
N ALA A 103 -3.37 13.11 -10.62
CA ALA A 103 -2.62 14.06 -9.80
C ALA A 103 -2.21 13.38 -8.49
N ILE A 104 -1.26 13.97 -7.77
CA ILE A 104 -0.83 13.48 -6.46
C ILE A 104 -0.83 14.59 -5.41
N ILE A 105 -1.14 14.19 -4.19
CA ILE A 105 -0.95 14.97 -2.97
C ILE A 105 0.11 14.27 -2.15
N ILE A 106 1.15 15.00 -1.76
CA ILE A 106 2.23 14.49 -0.94
C ILE A 106 1.99 14.97 0.49
N GLU A 107 1.67 14.04 1.36
CA GLU A 107 1.35 14.29 2.77
C GLU A 107 2.59 14.09 3.63
N GLY A 108 3.04 15.12 4.33
CA GLY A 108 4.17 15.06 5.25
C GLY A 108 3.74 14.86 6.70
N HIS A 109 4.36 13.89 7.37
CA HIS A 109 4.08 13.53 8.76
C HIS A 109 5.33 13.56 9.64
N ALA A 110 5.11 13.74 10.93
CA ALA A 110 6.11 13.62 11.99
C ALA A 110 5.58 12.72 13.10
N ASP A 111 6.49 12.22 13.94
CA ASP A 111 6.11 11.54 15.17
C ASP A 111 5.59 12.56 16.20
N GLU A 112 5.11 12.04 17.33
CA GLU A 112 4.46 12.78 18.40
C GLU A 112 5.41 13.68 19.22
N GLN A 113 6.73 13.50 19.06
CA GLN A 113 7.74 14.17 19.87
C GLN A 113 7.93 15.64 19.46
N GLY A 114 8.15 16.53 20.43
CA GLY A 114 8.34 17.96 20.17
C GLY A 114 7.04 18.76 20.03
N THR A 115 7.16 20.03 19.65
CA THR A 115 6.01 20.95 19.56
C THR A 115 5.20 20.72 18.29
N ARG A 116 3.94 21.14 18.34
CA ARG A 116 3.03 21.03 17.19
C ARG A 116 3.54 21.82 15.99
N GLU A 117 3.97 23.06 16.21
CA GLU A 117 4.44 23.99 15.18
C GLU A 117 5.72 23.47 14.53
N TYR A 118 6.63 22.92 15.33
CA TYR A 118 7.85 22.29 14.83
C TYR A 118 7.52 21.10 13.92
N ASN A 119 6.63 20.20 14.35
CA ASN A 119 6.27 19.03 13.56
C ASN A 119 5.48 19.37 12.31
N LEU A 120 4.67 20.43 12.33
CA LEU A 120 4.02 20.93 11.13
C LEU A 120 5.06 21.43 10.11
N ALA A 121 6.08 22.16 10.56
CA ALA A 121 7.17 22.60 9.69
C ALA A 121 8.04 21.43 9.19
N LEU A 122 8.33 20.44 10.06
CA LEU A 122 9.09 19.24 9.68
C LEU A 122 8.34 18.40 8.64
N GLY A 123 7.03 18.20 8.82
CA GLY A 123 6.18 17.56 7.83
C GLY A 123 6.20 18.29 6.49
N ALA A 124 6.15 19.63 6.48
CA ALA A 124 6.22 20.42 5.25
C ALA A 124 7.56 20.22 4.52
N ARG A 125 8.69 20.21 5.24
CA ARG A 125 10.01 19.92 4.66
C ARG A 125 10.09 18.51 4.06
N ARG A 126 9.52 17.51 4.74
CA ARG A 126 9.46 16.12 4.23
C ARG A 126 8.64 16.02 2.95
N ALA A 127 7.47 16.66 2.91
CA ALA A 127 6.64 16.70 1.70
C ALA A 127 7.35 17.41 0.54
N SER A 128 8.01 18.55 0.80
CA SER A 128 8.82 19.26 -0.20
C SER A 128 9.95 18.39 -0.73
N ALA A 129 10.70 17.71 0.13
CA ALA A 129 11.81 16.85 -0.30
C ALA A 129 11.35 15.73 -1.26
N VAL A 130 10.18 15.14 -1.01
CA VAL A 130 9.57 14.16 -1.91
C VAL A 130 9.12 14.81 -3.22
N GLN A 131 8.47 15.97 -3.15
CA GLN A 131 8.03 16.71 -4.33
C GLN A 131 9.21 17.05 -5.24
N ASP A 132 10.26 17.66 -4.69
CA ASP A 132 11.47 18.06 -5.41
C ASP A 132 12.15 16.84 -6.07
N TYR A 133 12.18 15.71 -5.35
CA TYR A 133 12.71 14.47 -5.90
C TYR A 133 11.86 13.98 -7.09
N LEU A 134 10.54 13.90 -6.96
CA LEU A 134 9.66 13.45 -8.06
C LEU A 134 9.72 14.40 -9.28
N ILE A 135 9.83 15.72 -9.05
CA ILE A 135 10.09 16.70 -10.11
C ILE A 135 11.40 16.37 -10.83
N SER A 136 12.47 16.09 -10.08
CA SER A 136 13.77 15.72 -10.67
C SER A 136 13.73 14.43 -11.50
N LYS A 137 12.76 13.54 -11.22
CA LYS A 137 12.50 12.32 -12.00
C LYS A 137 11.53 12.54 -13.19
N GLY A 138 11.05 13.77 -13.39
CA GLY A 138 10.24 14.15 -14.55
C GLY A 138 8.73 14.19 -14.30
N VAL A 139 8.26 14.07 -13.06
CA VAL A 139 6.83 14.27 -12.74
C VAL A 139 6.53 15.78 -12.81
N ALA A 140 5.51 16.16 -13.58
CA ALA A 140 5.19 17.58 -13.79
C ALA A 140 4.73 18.27 -12.49
N PRO A 141 5.30 19.43 -12.10
CA PRO A 141 4.92 20.13 -10.87
C PRO A 141 3.42 20.45 -10.76
N SER A 142 2.75 20.74 -11.88
CA SER A 142 1.30 21.01 -11.93
C SER A 142 0.44 19.82 -11.49
N ARG A 143 0.98 18.59 -11.52
CA ARG A 143 0.29 17.38 -11.05
C ARG A 143 0.47 17.14 -9.56
N MET A 144 1.19 18.01 -8.83
CA MET A 144 1.61 17.74 -7.46
C MET A 144 1.19 18.87 -6.53
N ARG A 145 0.70 18.50 -5.35
CA ARG A 145 0.53 19.42 -4.22
C ARG A 145 1.12 18.80 -2.96
N THR A 146 1.53 19.63 -2.01
CA THR A 146 2.05 19.17 -0.71
C THR A 146 1.12 19.60 0.41
N VAL A 147 0.92 18.72 1.40
CA VAL A 147 0.19 19.03 2.64
C VAL A 147 1.04 18.54 3.81
N SER A 148 1.10 19.31 4.89
CA SER A 148 1.72 18.87 6.14
C SER A 148 0.66 18.61 7.19
N TYR A 149 0.68 17.40 7.77
CA TYR A 149 -0.11 17.07 8.94
C TYR A 149 0.70 17.11 10.22
N GLY A 150 2.03 17.24 10.13
CA GLY A 150 2.92 17.12 11.28
C GLY A 150 2.58 15.86 12.10
N LYS A 151 2.31 16.05 13.39
CA LYS A 151 1.96 14.96 14.31
C LYS A 151 0.46 14.71 14.49
N GLU A 152 -0.39 15.40 13.74
CA GLU A 152 -1.86 15.37 13.94
C GLU A 152 -2.53 14.12 13.34
N ARG A 153 -1.81 13.38 12.50
CA ARG A 153 -2.31 12.15 11.83
C ARG A 153 -1.32 10.98 11.98
N PRO A 154 -1.12 10.47 13.20
CA PRO A 154 -0.28 9.30 13.41
C PRO A 154 -0.92 8.06 12.78
N VAL A 155 -0.10 7.15 12.26
CA VAL A 155 -0.56 5.81 11.83
C VAL A 155 -0.66 4.89 13.04
N GLU A 156 0.24 5.06 14.01
CA GLU A 156 0.26 4.30 15.24
C GLU A 156 0.50 5.25 16.41
N VAL A 157 -0.19 5.05 17.52
CA VAL A 157 -0.07 5.89 18.71
C VAL A 157 0.61 5.05 19.79
N CYS A 158 1.92 5.26 19.98
CA CYS A 158 2.71 4.51 20.95
C CYS A 158 4.05 5.18 21.26
N SER A 159 4.54 4.97 22.47
CA SER A 159 5.74 5.64 22.97
C SER A 159 7.04 4.85 22.78
N THR A 160 7.21 4.18 21.64
CA THR A 160 8.41 3.37 21.32
C THR A 160 9.03 3.80 19.99
N GLU A 161 10.35 3.62 19.84
CA GLU A 161 11.06 4.04 18.62
C GLU A 161 10.54 3.35 17.35
N ASP A 162 10.17 2.06 17.46
CA ASP A 162 9.57 1.30 16.35
C ASP A 162 8.27 1.93 15.85
N CYS A 163 7.52 2.57 16.76
CA CYS A 163 6.28 3.28 16.47
C CYS A 163 6.55 4.65 15.82
N TYR A 164 7.45 5.43 16.43
CA TYR A 164 7.85 6.74 15.90
C TYR A 164 8.37 6.62 14.47
N GLY A 165 9.15 5.58 14.18
CA GLY A 165 9.64 5.30 12.83
C GLY A 165 8.54 5.18 11.77
N LYS A 166 7.37 4.62 12.11
CA LYS A 166 6.22 4.51 11.20
C LYS A 166 5.49 5.84 11.00
N ASN A 167 5.55 6.74 11.99
CA ASN A 167 4.94 8.07 11.93
C ASN A 167 5.81 9.08 11.18
N ARG A 168 7.14 8.90 11.18
CA ARG A 168 8.09 9.72 10.40
C ARG A 168 8.07 9.36 8.92
N ARG A 169 7.03 9.80 8.21
CA ARG A 169 6.82 9.43 6.80
C ARG A 169 6.35 10.59 5.94
N ALA A 170 6.43 10.38 4.62
CA ALA A 170 5.61 11.08 3.65
C ALA A 170 4.78 10.05 2.87
N VAL A 171 3.56 10.42 2.50
CA VAL A 171 2.61 9.56 1.77
C VAL A 171 2.26 10.22 0.44
N THR A 172 2.41 9.48 -0.65
CA THR A 172 1.94 9.91 -1.97
C THR A 172 0.52 9.41 -2.17
N VAL A 173 -0.45 10.32 -2.16
CA VAL A 173 -1.87 10.01 -2.34
C VAL A 173 -2.27 10.36 -3.77
N LEU A 174 -2.82 9.39 -4.50
CA LEU A 174 -3.37 9.63 -5.84
C LEU A 174 -4.70 10.38 -5.74
N SER A 175 -4.89 11.36 -6.62
CA SER A 175 -6.12 12.14 -6.75
C SER A 175 -6.60 12.09 -8.20
N MET A 176 -7.90 11.83 -8.39
CA MET A 176 -8.54 11.85 -9.70
C MET A 176 -8.96 13.28 -10.02
N GLY A 177 -8.31 13.89 -11.01
CA GLY A 177 -8.56 15.26 -11.43
C GLY A 177 -7.24 16.01 -11.59
N ALA A 178 -7.03 16.59 -12.78
CA ALA A 178 -5.89 17.46 -13.02
C ALA A 178 -5.83 18.53 -11.92
N GLY A 179 -4.69 18.63 -11.25
CA GLY A 179 -4.44 19.69 -10.27
C GLY A 179 -4.61 21.05 -10.94
N ALA A 180 -5.76 21.69 -10.69
CA ALA A 180 -6.05 23.05 -11.15
C ALA A 180 -5.30 24.10 -10.31
#